data_AF-A0A3D3AJ77-F1
#
_entry.id   AF-A0A3D3AJ77-F1
#
_cell.length_a   1.000
_cell.length_b   1.000
_cell.length_c   1.000
_cell.angle_alpha   90.00
_cell.angle_beta   90.00
_cell.angle_gamma   90.00
#
_symmetry.space_group_name_H-M   'P 1'
#
loop_
_entity.id
_entity.type
_entity.pdbx_description
1 polymer ?
#
loop_
_entity_poly.entity_id
_entity_poly.type
_entity_poly.pdbx_seq_one_letter_code
_entity_poly.pdbx_strand_id
1 'polypeptide(L)'
;LNYNPVRFDKDSFMVRMMQKAYEEVTNLDGTPVTTTGGTYAKVMPNIVPFGPSFPGQKGISHNPNEYMDIKDIILNAKIFAQAIYNLAK
;
A
#
# COMPACT_ATOMS: atom_id res chain seq x y z
N LEU A 1 -18.91 -8.93 -11.65
CA LEU A 1 -18.10 -8.17 -10.67
C LEU A 1 -17.82 -9.05 -9.47
N ASN A 2 -16.58 -9.08 -8.98
CA ASN A 2 -16.20 -9.87 -7.81
C ASN A 2 -16.50 -9.07 -6.53
N TYR A 3 -17.54 -9.46 -5.79
CA TYR A 3 -17.92 -8.80 -4.54
C TYR A 3 -17.30 -9.45 -3.30
N ASN A 4 -16.69 -10.63 -3.43
CA ASN A 4 -16.08 -11.35 -2.31
C ASN A 4 -14.90 -10.58 -1.72
N PRO A 5 -14.68 -10.57 -0.41
CA PRO A 5 -13.50 -9.98 0.21
C PRO A 5 -12.21 -10.54 -0.40
N VAL A 6 -11.24 -9.66 -0.66
CA VAL A 6 -9.89 -10.08 -1.04
C VAL A 6 -9.05 -10.11 0.23
N ARG A 7 -8.35 -11.23 0.46
CA ARG A 7 -7.59 -11.48 1.68
C ARG A 7 -6.24 -12.07 1.31
N PHE A 8 -5.23 -11.67 2.06
CA PHE A 8 -3.88 -12.20 1.96
C PHE A 8 -3.40 -12.61 3.35
N ASP A 9 -2.60 -13.66 3.41
CA ASP A 9 -1.88 -14.00 4.63
C ASP A 9 -0.86 -12.89 4.94
N LYS A 10 -0.88 -12.40 6.18
CA LYS A 10 0.03 -11.37 6.68
C LYS A 10 1.50 -11.82 6.61
N ASP A 11 1.74 -13.13 6.70
CA ASP A 11 3.06 -13.73 6.68
C ASP A 11 3.45 -14.22 5.28
N SER A 12 2.61 -13.98 4.27
CA SER A 12 2.94 -14.29 2.88
C SER A 12 4.16 -13.49 2.41
N PHE A 13 4.94 -14.09 1.51
CA PHE A 13 6.12 -13.47 0.93
C PHE A 13 5.85 -12.05 0.41
N MET A 14 4.76 -11.88 -0.35
CA MET A 14 4.39 -10.60 -0.94
C MET A 14 4.09 -9.52 0.11
N VAL A 15 3.30 -9.85 1.13
CA VAL A 15 2.96 -8.89 2.20
C VAL A 15 4.20 -8.53 3.01
N ARG A 16 5.04 -9.51 3.35
CA ARG A 16 6.26 -9.29 4.13
C ARG A 16 7.29 -8.44 3.39
N MET A 17 7.46 -8.62 2.07
CA MET A 17 8.38 -7.79 1.29
C MET A 17 7.89 -6.34 1.14
N MET A 18 6.58 -6.14 0.96
CA MET A 18 5.99 -4.79 0.91
C MET A 18 6.06 -4.09 2.27
N GLN A 19 5.74 -4.79 3.36
CA GLN A 19 5.90 -4.30 4.73
C GLN A 19 7.34 -3.86 4.99
N LYS A 20 8.30 -4.74 4.68
CA LYS A 20 9.73 -4.46 4.85
C LYS A 20 10.17 -3.22 4.07
N ALA A 21 9.73 -3.06 2.81
CA ALA A 21 10.06 -1.88 2.03
C ALA A 21 9.51 -0.58 2.64
N TYR A 22 8.30 -0.62 3.19
CA TYR A 22 7.73 0.51 3.92
C TYR A 22 8.56 0.87 5.15
N GLU A 23 8.86 -0.13 6.00
CA GLU A 23 9.62 0.06 7.25
C GLU A 23 11.04 0.56 6.97
N GLU A 24 11.75 0.00 5.99
CA GLU A 24 13.11 0.42 5.61
C GLU A 24 13.18 1.87 5.13
N VAL A 25 12.17 2.32 4.36
CA VAL A 25 12.17 3.66 3.77
C VAL A 25 11.64 4.71 4.74
N THR A 26 10.67 4.36 5.59
CA THR A 26 9.98 5.32 6.46
C THR A 26 10.46 5.31 7.91
N ASN A 27 11.03 4.19 8.38
CA ASN A 27 11.27 3.89 9.79
C ASN A 27 10.00 3.92 10.67
N LEU A 28 8.82 3.76 10.07
CA LEU A 28 7.54 3.69 10.77
C LEU A 28 7.07 2.24 10.87
N ASP A 29 6.08 1.98 11.74
CA ASP A 29 5.39 0.68 11.84
C ASP A 29 4.66 0.34 10.53
N GLY A 30 5.08 -0.74 9.87
CA GLY A 30 4.51 -1.23 8.61
C GLY A 30 3.40 -2.26 8.78
N THR A 31 2.85 -2.43 9.98
CA THR A 31 1.77 -3.40 10.25
C THR A 31 0.63 -3.27 9.23
N PRO A 32 0.34 -4.32 8.44
CA PRO A 32 -0.71 -4.27 7.42
C PRO A 32 -2.09 -4.00 8.03
N VAL A 33 -2.87 -3.16 7.35
CA VAL A 33 -4.23 -2.81 7.76
C VAL A 33 -5.26 -3.25 6.72
N THR A 34 -6.48 -3.49 7.16
CA THR A 34 -7.62 -3.72 6.27
C THR A 34 -8.21 -2.40 5.77
N THR A 35 -8.64 -2.37 4.51
CA THR A 35 -9.39 -1.23 3.94
C THR A 35 -10.72 -1.70 3.36
N THR A 36 -11.72 -0.81 3.40
CA THR A 36 -13.02 -1.01 2.74
C THR A 36 -13.02 -0.49 1.31
N GLY A 37 -11.98 0.25 0.90
CA GLY A 37 -11.83 0.78 -0.45
C GLY A 37 -11.68 -0.32 -1.50
N GLY A 38 -12.35 -0.14 -2.64
CA GLY A 38 -12.18 -1.01 -3.81
C GLY A 38 -10.87 -0.72 -4.53
N THR A 39 -10.16 -1.78 -4.94
CA THR A 39 -8.91 -1.66 -5.72
C THR A 39 -8.88 -2.72 -6.82
N TYR A 40 -7.88 -2.65 -7.70
CA TYR A 40 -7.66 -3.68 -8.73
C TYR A 40 -7.36 -5.07 -8.17
N ALA A 41 -7.12 -5.22 -6.85
CA ALA A 41 -7.03 -6.52 -6.20
C ALA A 41 -8.29 -7.40 -6.38
N LYS A 42 -9.43 -6.79 -6.69
CA LYS A 42 -10.70 -7.50 -6.95
C LYS A 42 -10.77 -8.14 -8.34
N VAL A 43 -9.98 -7.66 -9.30
CA VAL A 43 -10.11 -8.05 -10.72
C VAL A 43 -9.14 -9.15 -11.16
N MET A 44 -8.06 -9.39 -10.40
CA MET A 44 -7.06 -10.42 -10.72
C MET A 44 -6.49 -11.02 -9.42
N PRO A 45 -6.22 -12.34 -9.37
CA PRO A 45 -5.56 -12.96 -8.22
C PRO A 45 -4.14 -12.39 -8.01
N ASN A 46 -3.62 -12.55 -6.79
CA ASN A 46 -2.24 -12.19 -6.43
C ASN A 46 -1.89 -10.69 -6.54
N ILE A 47 -2.89 -9.80 -6.52
CA ILE A 47 -2.68 -8.35 -6.43
C ILE A 47 -2.96 -7.87 -5.00
N VAL A 48 -1.95 -7.32 -4.31
CA VAL A 48 -2.09 -6.69 -2.98
C VAL A 48 -2.17 -5.17 -3.12
N PRO A 49 -3.15 -4.50 -2.48
CA PRO A 49 -3.16 -3.04 -2.35
C PRO A 49 -1.99 -2.55 -1.50
N PHE A 50 -1.29 -1.50 -1.96
CA PHE A 50 -0.13 -0.95 -1.26
C PHE A 50 0.00 0.57 -1.48
N GLY A 51 0.14 1.34 -0.39
CA GLY A 51 0.19 2.82 -0.40
C GLY A 51 -1.17 3.51 -0.60
N PRO A 52 -1.19 4.81 -0.97
CA PRO A 52 -0.11 5.80 -0.84
C PRO A 52 -0.23 6.65 0.44
N SER A 53 -1.33 6.54 1.19
CA SER A 53 -1.60 7.38 2.35
C SER A 53 -0.78 6.95 3.57
N PHE A 54 -0.26 7.94 4.29
CA PHE A 54 0.49 7.77 5.54
C PHE A 54 -0.43 7.90 6.78
N PRO A 55 0.04 7.53 7.99
CA PRO A 55 -0.73 7.69 9.22
C PRO A 55 -1.29 9.11 9.38
N GLY A 56 -2.60 9.21 9.64
CA GLY A 56 -3.32 10.49 9.75
C GLY A 56 -3.94 11.01 8.45
N GLN A 57 -3.59 10.46 7.28
CA GLN A 57 -4.07 10.96 5.97
C GLN A 57 -5.35 10.26 5.46
N LYS A 58 -6.28 9.94 6.35
CA LYS A 58 -7.54 9.27 5.98
C LYS A 58 -8.56 10.28 5.47
N GLY A 59 -9.28 9.92 4.41
CA GLY A 59 -10.45 10.68 3.93
C GLY A 59 -10.12 11.92 3.10
N ILE A 60 -8.93 12.00 2.48
CA ILE A 60 -8.59 13.09 1.55
C ILE A 60 -9.22 12.85 0.18
N SER A 61 -9.16 11.60 -0.31
CA SER A 61 -9.67 11.26 -1.64
C SER A 61 -11.18 11.42 -1.77
N HIS A 62 -11.61 11.90 -2.94
CA HIS A 62 -13.01 12.14 -3.31
C HIS A 62 -13.71 13.24 -2.49
N ASN A 63 -12.96 14.15 -1.88
CA ASN A 63 -13.50 15.30 -1.15
C ASN A 63 -13.03 16.63 -1.79
N PRO A 64 -13.73 17.75 -1.52
CA PRO A 64 -13.25 19.07 -1.96
C PRO A 64 -11.84 19.37 -1.45
N ASN A 65 -11.03 19.99 -2.29
CA ASN A 65 -9.61 20.28 -2.00
C ASN A 65 -8.76 19.01 -1.78
N GLU A 66 -9.06 17.91 -2.47
CA GLU A 66 -8.19 16.72 -2.54
C GLU A 66 -6.76 17.11 -2.97
N TYR A 67 -5.77 16.55 -2.26
CA TYR A 67 -4.36 16.86 -2.49
C TYR A 67 -3.45 15.68 -2.13
N MET A 68 -2.18 15.78 -2.52
CA MET A 68 -1.09 14.95 -2.01
C MET A 68 0.14 15.85 -1.82
N ASP A 69 0.87 15.70 -0.72
CA ASP A 69 2.09 16.47 -0.50
C ASP A 69 3.19 15.99 -1.47
N ILE A 70 4.00 16.91 -2.00
CA ILE A 70 5.11 16.54 -2.90
C ILE A 70 6.11 15.62 -2.19
N LYS A 71 6.33 15.81 -0.90
CA LYS A 71 7.18 14.94 -0.09
C LYS A 71 6.61 13.53 -0.02
N ASP A 72 5.28 13.40 0.08
CA ASP A 72 4.61 12.10 0.10
C ASP A 72 4.68 11.39 -1.25
N ILE A 73 4.58 12.14 -2.35
CA ILE A 73 4.79 11.59 -3.70
C ILE A 73 6.21 11.01 -3.82
N ILE A 74 7.22 11.79 -3.42
CA ILE A 74 8.62 11.38 -3.47
C ILE A 74 8.88 10.18 -2.54
N LEU A 75 8.30 10.19 -1.34
CA LEU A 75 8.46 9.11 -0.37
C LEU A 75 7.80 7.82 -0.87
N ASN A 76 6.58 7.90 -1.43
CA ASN A 76 5.93 6.77 -2.07
C ASN A 76 6.75 6.20 -3.23
N ALA A 77 7.34 7.05 -4.07
CA ALA A 77 8.21 6.59 -5.16
C ALA A 77 9.40 5.76 -4.64
N LYS A 78 10.03 6.19 -3.53
CA LYS A 78 11.10 5.42 -2.86
C LYS A 78 10.60 4.09 -2.30
N ILE A 79 9.42 4.08 -1.66
CA ILE A 79 8.80 2.86 -1.12
C ILE A 79 8.52 1.87 -2.25
N PHE A 80 7.93 2.32 -3.37
CA PHE A 80 7.64 1.45 -4.50
C PHE A 80 8.92 0.91 -5.16
N ALA A 81 9.95 1.73 -5.33
CA ALA A 81 11.24 1.28 -5.84
C ALA A 81 11.85 0.20 -4.94
N GLN A 82 11.85 0.42 -3.62
CA GLN A 82 12.36 -0.55 -2.65
C GLN A 82 11.53 -1.84 -2.65
N ALA A 83 10.20 -1.76 -2.74
CA ALA A 83 9.33 -2.92 -2.79
C ALA A 83 9.57 -3.77 -4.04
N ILE A 84 9.70 -3.14 -5.21
CA ILE A 84 10.02 -3.83 -6.47
C ILE A 84 11.39 -4.52 -6.35
N TYR A 85 12.39 -3.83 -5.80
CA TYR A 85 13.71 -4.42 -5.56
C TYR A 85 13.65 -5.64 -4.62
N ASN A 86 12.97 -5.51 -3.48
CA ASN A 86 12.83 -6.59 -2.50
C ASN A 86 12.07 -7.80 -3.06
N LEU A 87 11.09 -7.59 -3.95
CA LEU A 87 10.33 -8.66 -4.60
C LEU A 87 11.09 -9.37 -5.73
N ALA A 88 12.03 -8.67 -6.37
CA ALA A 88 12.79 -9.20 -7.51
C ALA A 88 14.10 -9.89 -7.12
N LYS A 89 14.51 -9.79 -5.86
CA LYS A 89 15.72 -10.39 -5.30
C LYS A 89 15.48 -11.83 -4.85
#